data_AF-A0A4Q2M5E6-F1
#
_entry.id   AF-A0A4Q2M5E6-F1
#
_cell.length_a   1.000
_cell.length_b   1.000
_cell.length_c   1.000
_cell.angle_alpha   90.00
_cell.angle_beta   90.00
_cell.angle_gamma   90.00
#
_symmetry.space_group_name_H-M   'P 1'
#
loop_
_entity.id
_entity.type
_entity.pdbx_description
1 polymer ?
#
loop_
_entity_poly.entity_id
_entity_poly.type
_entity_poly.pdbx_seq_one_letter_code
_entity_poly.pdbx_strand_id
1 'polypeptide(L)'
;MIVAFGIILAAVILIFVIWMLLARRLREKYAALWLIIGLAVLVLGLWPQLLLALTDFLGVQVPANLLFSAAIVLLLAVALHHSWELSQAEDEIRRSAEESAIARAEIQRLSERLDALEGRSTDDGRNEPPTARPDAL
;
A
#
# COMPACT_ATOMS: atom_id res chain seq x y z
N MET A 1 17.03 39.19 -14.75
CA MET A 1 17.31 37.74 -14.89
C MET A 1 16.83 36.94 -13.67
N ILE A 2 17.12 37.36 -12.43
CA ILE A 2 16.65 36.68 -11.21
C ILE A 2 15.11 36.60 -11.10
N VAL A 3 14.41 37.68 -11.46
CA VAL A 3 12.93 37.73 -11.39
C VAL A 3 12.27 36.74 -12.35
N ALA A 4 12.78 36.62 -13.58
CA ALA A 4 12.28 35.65 -14.56
C ALA A 4 12.51 34.20 -14.09
N PHE A 5 13.66 33.94 -13.45
CA PHE A 5 13.95 32.63 -12.85
C PHE A 5 12.99 32.30 -11.70
N GLY A 6 12.69 33.29 -10.85
CA GLY A 6 11.70 33.14 -9.78
C GLY A 6 10.29 32.85 -10.31
N ILE A 7 9.87 33.53 -11.38
CA ILE A 7 8.57 33.32 -12.03
C ILE A 7 8.49 31.92 -12.67
N ILE A 8 9.54 31.49 -13.37
CA ILE A 8 9.60 30.15 -13.98
C ILE A 8 9.57 29.07 -12.91
N LEU A 9 10.34 29.23 -11.83
CA LEU A 9 10.37 28.29 -10.72
C LEU A 9 9.01 28.22 -10.02
N ALA A 10 8.37 29.36 -9.77
CA ALA A 10 7.02 29.43 -9.20
C ALA A 10 5.97 28.77 -10.12
N ALA A 11 6.05 28.99 -11.43
CA ALA A 11 5.16 28.36 -12.41
C ALA A 11 5.36 26.84 -12.46
N VAL A 12 6.61 26.37 -12.44
CA VAL A 12 6.92 24.92 -12.41
C VAL A 12 6.41 24.27 -11.13
N ILE A 13 6.60 24.91 -9.97
CA ILE A 13 6.06 24.43 -8.69
C ILE A 13 4.52 24.41 -8.73
N LEU A 14 3.88 25.46 -9.24
CA LEU A 14 2.44 25.54 -9.36
C LEU A 14 1.88 24.45 -10.29
N ILE A 15 2.50 24.25 -11.45
CA ILE A 15 2.13 23.19 -12.40
C ILE A 15 2.34 21.81 -11.77
N PHE A 16 3.44 21.61 -11.03
CA PHE A 16 3.71 20.37 -10.33
C PHE A 16 2.64 20.07 -9.27
N VAL A 17 2.28 21.06 -8.46
CA VAL A 17 1.20 20.94 -7.46
C VAL A 17 -0.15 20.64 -8.13
N ILE A 18 -0.50 21.34 -9.21
CA ILE A 18 -1.75 21.12 -9.96
C ILE A 18 -1.77 19.73 -10.61
N TRP A 19 -0.66 19.30 -11.20
CA TRP A 19 -0.56 17.98 -11.82
C TRP A 19 -0.69 16.87 -10.78
N MET A 20 -0.10 17.06 -9.59
CA MET A 20 -0.25 16.13 -8.47
C MET A 20 -1.68 16.08 -7.94
N LEU A 21 -2.40 17.22 -7.93
CA LEU A 21 -3.84 17.29 -7.63
C LEU A 21 -4.69 16.56 -8.67
N LEU A 22 -4.35 16.68 -9.96
CA LEU A 22 -5.12 16.10 -11.06
C LEU A 22 -4.82 14.61 -11.27
N ALA A 23 -3.72 14.10 -10.75
CA ALA A 23 -3.26 12.74 -11.01
C ALA A 23 -4.19 11.62 -10.48
N ARG A 24 -5.25 11.90 -9.70
CA ARG A 24 -6.44 11.06 -9.39
C ARG A 24 -6.29 9.52 -9.36
N ARG A 25 -5.12 8.96 -9.00
CA ARG A 25 -4.86 7.50 -9.09
C ARG A 25 -4.51 6.78 -7.79
N LEU A 26 -4.45 7.45 -6.63
CA LEU A 26 -4.21 6.77 -5.35
C LEU A 26 -5.23 7.21 -4.29
N ARG A 27 -5.95 6.21 -3.74
CA ARG A 27 -6.68 6.13 -2.45
C ARG A 27 -7.11 7.48 -1.85
N GLU A 28 -8.41 7.78 -1.84
CA GLU A 28 -9.07 9.03 -1.37
C GLU A 28 -8.39 9.74 -0.18
N LYS A 29 -7.90 8.97 0.79
CA LYS A 29 -7.24 9.47 1.99
C LYS A 29 -5.95 10.29 1.77
N TYR A 30 -5.07 9.95 0.83
CA TYR A 30 -3.82 10.71 0.64
C TYR A 30 -4.01 11.96 -0.21
N ALA A 31 -4.94 11.91 -1.17
CA ALA A 31 -5.28 13.05 -1.99
C ALA A 31 -5.81 14.21 -1.14
N ALA A 32 -6.59 13.91 -0.08
CA ALA A 32 -7.09 14.92 0.85
C ALA A 32 -5.96 15.63 1.62
N LEU A 33 -4.98 14.89 2.11
CA LEU A 33 -3.82 15.46 2.83
C LEU A 33 -3.00 16.37 1.91
N TRP A 34 -2.71 15.93 0.69
CA TRP A 34 -2.02 16.75 -0.31
C TRP A 34 -2.83 17.97 -0.76
N LEU A 35 -4.16 17.86 -0.82
CA LEU A 35 -5.04 18.99 -1.10
C LEU A 35 -4.97 20.05 0.00
N ILE A 36 -4.98 19.64 1.27
CA ILE A 36 -4.85 20.55 2.42
C ILE A 36 -3.48 21.24 2.39
N ILE A 37 -2.41 20.50 2.15
CA ILE A 37 -1.05 21.06 2.04
C ILE A 37 -0.97 22.05 0.88
N GLY A 38 -1.47 21.67 -0.30
CA GLY A 38 -1.49 22.54 -1.48
C GLY A 38 -2.29 23.82 -1.24
N LEU A 39 -3.45 23.71 -0.58
CA LEU A 39 -4.26 24.86 -0.19
C LEU A 39 -3.54 25.75 0.83
N ALA A 40 -2.89 25.17 1.84
CA ALA A 40 -2.12 25.93 2.82
C ALA A 40 -0.97 26.70 2.16
N VAL A 41 -0.22 26.05 1.27
CA VAL A 41 0.86 26.70 0.50
C VAL A 41 0.31 27.80 -0.41
N LEU A 42 -0.83 27.57 -1.07
CA LEU A 42 -1.49 28.58 -1.90
C LEU A 42 -1.92 29.80 -1.10
N VAL A 43 -2.54 29.60 0.08
CA VAL A 43 -2.96 30.69 0.99
C VAL A 43 -1.74 31.48 1.47
N LEU A 44 -0.66 30.81 1.88
CA LEU A 44 0.58 31.46 2.29
C LEU A 44 1.25 32.22 1.13
N GLY A 45 1.14 31.72 -0.11
CA GLY A 45 1.64 32.38 -1.31
C GLY A 45 0.83 33.62 -1.70
N LEU A 46 -0.49 33.61 -1.51
CA LEU A 46 -1.37 34.75 -1.79
C LEU A 46 -1.27 35.84 -0.71
N TRP A 47 -1.09 35.45 0.56
CA TRP A 47 -0.93 36.35 1.70
C TRP A 47 0.40 36.11 2.43
N PRO A 48 1.52 36.68 1.95
CA PRO A 48 2.81 36.55 2.63
C PRO A 48 2.82 37.15 4.04
N GLN A 49 1.89 38.06 4.34
CA GLN A 49 1.72 38.64 5.68
C GLN A 49 1.40 37.60 6.76
N LEU A 50 0.68 36.51 6.41
CA LEU A 50 0.42 35.42 7.34
C LEU A 50 1.71 34.70 7.72
N LEU A 51 2.58 34.46 6.74
CA LEU A 51 3.86 33.80 6.97
C LEU A 51 4.76 34.66 7.87
N LEU A 52 4.77 35.99 7.65
CA LEU A 52 5.50 36.93 8.50
C LEU A 52 4.97 36.95 9.95
N ALA A 53 3.65 36.94 10.12
CA ALA A 53 3.05 36.86 11.46
C ALA A 53 3.43 35.55 12.18
N LEU A 54 3.47 34.42 11.47
CA LEU A 54 3.93 33.15 12.02
C LEU A 54 5.41 33.21 12.41
N THR A 55 6.26 33.81 11.58
CA THR A 55 7.70 33.89 11.86
C THR A 55 7.99 34.75 13.08
N ASP A 56 7.26 35.84 13.25
CA ASP A 56 7.34 36.69 14.45
C ASP A 56 6.85 35.96 15.70
N PHE A 57 5.75 35.20 15.57
CA PHE A 57 5.20 34.41 16.67
C PHE A 57 6.13 33.26 17.12
N LEU A 58 6.76 32.57 16.16
CA LEU A 58 7.67 31.45 16.40
C LEU A 58 9.11 31.88 16.68
N GLY A 59 9.43 33.18 16.56
CA GLY A 59 10.78 33.71 16.74
C GLY A 59 11.77 33.35 15.63
N VAL A 60 11.28 33.04 14.43
CA VAL A 60 12.12 32.70 13.27
C VAL A 60 12.42 33.97 12.47
N GLN A 61 13.69 34.30 12.26
CA GLN A 61 14.07 35.53 11.55
C GLN A 61 13.80 35.49 10.05
N VAL A 62 13.88 34.31 9.43
CA VAL A 62 13.78 34.15 7.97
C VAL A 62 12.55 33.31 7.63
N PRO A 63 11.54 33.87 6.93
CA PRO A 63 10.32 33.14 6.56
C PRO A 63 10.55 31.87 5.76
N ALA A 64 11.57 31.87 4.91
CA ALA A 64 11.97 30.68 4.16
C ALA A 64 12.40 29.52 5.08
N ASN A 65 13.09 29.81 6.19
CA ASN A 65 13.53 28.78 7.13
C ASN A 65 12.32 28.10 7.79
N LEU A 66 11.30 28.88 8.16
CA LEU A 66 10.06 28.31 8.72
C LEU A 66 9.38 27.38 7.72
N LEU A 67 9.30 27.79 6.45
CA LEU A 67 8.74 26.97 5.38
C LEU A 67 9.52 25.67 5.19
N PHE A 68 10.86 25.75 5.17
CA PHE A 68 11.73 24.58 5.04
C PHE A 68 11.60 23.64 6.24
N SER A 69 11.64 24.15 7.47
CA SER A 69 11.47 23.32 8.68
C SER A 69 10.11 22.65 8.71
N ALA A 70 9.04 23.37 8.38
CA ALA A 70 7.69 22.81 8.28
C ALA A 70 7.62 21.73 7.19
N ALA A 71 8.22 21.97 6.03
CA ALA A 71 8.28 21.00 4.94
C ALA A 71 9.05 19.73 5.34
N ILE A 72 10.17 19.86 6.05
CA ILE A 72 10.95 18.71 6.54
C ILE A 72 10.12 17.88 7.52
N VAL A 73 9.48 18.51 8.51
CA VAL A 73 8.61 17.81 9.48
C VAL A 73 7.44 17.13 8.78
N LEU A 74 6.81 17.82 7.83
CA LEU A 74 5.71 17.29 7.03
C LEU A 74 6.16 16.08 6.19
N LEU A 75 7.28 16.20 5.49
CA LEU A 75 7.85 15.10 4.69
C LEU A 75 8.23 13.91 5.58
N LEU A 76 8.78 14.16 6.76
CA LEU A 76 9.08 13.10 7.73
C LEU A 76 7.81 12.41 8.20
N ALA A 77 6.76 13.16 8.54
CA ALA A 77 5.47 12.61 8.95
C ALA A 77 4.83 11.76 7.83
N VAL A 78 4.87 12.24 6.59
CA VAL A 78 4.38 11.51 5.41
C VAL A 78 5.20 10.24 5.17
N ALA A 79 6.53 10.30 5.30
CA ALA A 79 7.39 9.14 5.18
C ALA A 79 7.10 8.09 6.27
N LEU A 80 6.89 8.51 7.51
CA LEU A 80 6.51 7.62 8.62
C LEU A 80 5.13 6.99 8.40
N HIS A 81 4.16 7.79 7.94
CA HIS A 81 2.82 7.28 7.60
C HIS A 81 2.91 6.22 6.49
N HIS A 82 3.67 6.48 5.43
CA HIS A 82 3.91 5.51 4.36
C HIS A 82 4.64 4.28 4.88
N SER A 83 5.64 4.43 5.75
CA SER A 83 6.36 3.30 6.35
C SER A 83 5.44 2.42 7.19
N TRP A 84 4.52 3.02 7.95
CA TRP A 84 3.56 2.28 8.75
C TRP A 84 2.58 1.50 7.88
N GLU A 85 2.02 2.13 6.86
CA GLU A 85 1.09 1.45 5.95
C GLU A 85 1.78 0.38 5.09
N LEU A 86 3.05 0.59 4.74
CA LEU A 86 3.85 -0.43 4.07
C LEU A 86 4.04 -1.65 4.98
N SER A 87 4.41 -1.43 6.25
CA SER A 87 4.56 -2.52 7.22
C SER A 87 3.27 -3.29 7.43
N GLN A 88 2.11 -2.62 7.50
CA GLN A 88 0.81 -3.29 7.59
C GLN A 88 0.49 -4.12 6.34
N ALA A 89 0.80 -3.60 5.15
CA ALA A 89 0.59 -4.34 3.91
C ALA A 89 1.49 -5.58 3.80
N GLU A 90 2.74 -5.49 4.27
CA GLU A 90 3.66 -6.62 4.34
C GLU A 90 3.15 -7.72 5.27
N ASP A 91 2.62 -7.37 6.44
CA ASP A 91 2.02 -8.32 7.39
C ASP A 91 0.80 -9.04 6.78
N GLU A 92 -0.06 -8.31 6.06
CA GLU A 92 -1.24 -8.88 5.41
C GLU A 92 -0.87 -9.84 4.26
N ILE A 93 0.12 -9.47 3.44
CA ILE A 93 0.67 -10.35 2.40
C ILE A 93 1.24 -11.63 3.02
N ARG A 94 2.00 -11.51 4.11
CA ARG A 94 2.57 -12.65 4.81
C ARG A 94 1.49 -13.58 5.34
N ARG A 95 0.45 -13.03 5.97
CA ARG A 95 -0.68 -13.81 6.48
C ARG A 95 -1.40 -14.56 5.35
N SER A 96 -1.66 -13.89 4.23
CA SER A 96 -2.30 -14.50 3.07
C SER A 96 -1.44 -15.62 2.46
N ALA A 97 -0.12 -15.46 2.44
CA ALA A 97 0.80 -16.51 2.00
C ALA A 97 0.79 -17.72 2.94
N GLU A 98 0.76 -17.50 4.26
CA GLU A 98 0.67 -18.55 5.27
C GLU A 98 -0.65 -19.33 5.15
N GLU A 99 -1.78 -18.63 5.01
CA GLU A 99 -3.09 -19.24 4.78
C GLU A 99 -3.13 -20.08 3.49
N SER A 100 -2.54 -19.57 2.40
CA SER A 100 -2.41 -20.29 1.13
C SER A 100 -1.56 -21.57 1.27
N ALA A 101 -0.45 -21.51 2.02
CA ALA A 101 0.40 -22.66 2.25
C ALA A 101 -0.31 -23.75 3.07
N ILE A 102 -1.04 -23.38 4.13
CA ILE A 102 -1.83 -24.31 4.94
C ILE A 102 -2.93 -24.96 4.10
N ALA A 103 -3.70 -24.16 3.36
CA ALA A 103 -4.77 -24.66 2.51
C ALA A 103 -4.24 -25.67 1.46
N ARG A 104 -3.08 -25.37 0.84
CA ARG A 104 -2.42 -26.30 -0.10
C ARG A 104 -1.98 -27.59 0.57
N ALA A 105 -1.43 -27.52 1.78
CA ALA A 105 -1.01 -28.69 2.54
C ALA A 105 -2.20 -29.58 2.94
N GLU A 106 -3.34 -29.00 3.30
CA GLU A 106 -4.57 -29.74 3.58
C GLU A 106 -5.11 -30.44 2.34
N ILE A 107 -5.18 -29.75 1.20
CA ILE A 107 -5.58 -30.35 -0.08
C ILE A 107 -4.69 -31.55 -0.43
N GLN A 108 -3.38 -31.41 -0.27
CA GLN A 108 -2.44 -32.48 -0.56
C GLN A 108 -2.65 -33.70 0.35
N ARG A 109 -2.86 -33.49 1.66
CA ARG A 109 -3.20 -34.57 2.61
C ARG A 109 -4.52 -35.26 2.29
N LEU A 110 -5.53 -34.51 1.84
CA LEU A 110 -6.80 -35.11 1.42
C LEU A 110 -6.64 -35.95 0.15
N SER A 111 -5.87 -35.46 -0.83
CA SER A 111 -5.53 -36.21 -2.05
C SER A 111 -4.81 -37.52 -1.72
N GLU A 112 -3.77 -37.48 -0.87
CA GLU A 112 -3.03 -38.68 -0.47
C GLU A 112 -3.92 -39.72 0.23
N ARG A 113 -4.89 -39.27 1.04
CA ARG A 113 -5.87 -40.16 1.70
C ARG A 113 -6.84 -40.78 0.71
N LEU A 114 -7.30 -40.01 -0.27
CA LEU A 114 -8.15 -40.51 -1.36
C LEU A 114 -7.42 -41.58 -2.17
N ASP A 115 -6.18 -41.32 -2.58
CA ASP A 115 -5.35 -42.28 -3.33
C ASP A 115 -5.15 -43.58 -2.54
N ALA A 116 -4.92 -43.48 -1.22
CA ALA A 116 -4.79 -44.65 -0.35
C ALA A 116 -6.10 -45.46 -0.20
N LEU A 117 -7.26 -44.79 -0.20
CA LEU A 117 -8.58 -45.44 -0.17
C LEU A 117 -8.87 -46.15 -1.51
N GLU A 118 -8.63 -45.49 -2.64
CA GLU A 118 -8.80 -46.08 -3.98
C GLU A 118 -7.86 -47.28 -4.20
N GLY A 119 -6.62 -47.18 -3.73
CA GLY A 119 -5.66 -48.29 -3.75
C GLY A 119 -6.15 -49.52 -2.98
N ARG A 120 -6.79 -49.32 -1.81
CA ARG A 120 -7.38 -50.43 -1.03
C ARG A 120 -8.60 -51.06 -1.70
N SER A 121 -9.49 -50.26 -2.31
CA SER A 121 -10.63 -50.80 -3.05
C SER A 121 -10.21 -51.62 -4.29
N THR A 122 -9.08 -51.25 -4.92
CA THR A 122 -8.55 -52.00 -6.08
C THR A 122 -7.89 -53.32 -5.66
N ASP A 123 -7.32 -53.40 -4.46
CA ASP A 123 -6.75 -54.63 -3.90
C ASP A 123 -7.85 -55.59 -3.40
N ASP A 124 -8.90 -55.07 -2.78
CA ASP A 124 -10.05 -55.86 -2.30
C ASP A 124 -10.78 -56.57 -3.47
N GLY A 125 -11.00 -55.88 -4.59
CA GLY A 125 -11.60 -56.47 -5.79
C GLY A 125 -10.71 -57.45 -6.57
N ARG A 126 -9.39 -57.48 -6.30
CA ARG A 126 -8.47 -58.51 -6.85
C ARG A 126 -8.41 -59.75 -5.95
N ASN A 127 -8.73 -59.60 -4.67
CA ASN A 127 -8.70 -60.65 -3.67
C ASN A 127 -10.06 -61.33 -3.46
N GLU A 128 -11.12 -60.91 -4.17
CA GLU A 128 -12.32 -61.74 -4.31
C GLU A 128 -11.93 -63.07 -4.95
N PRO A 129 -12.05 -64.21 -4.22
CA PRO A 129 -11.84 -65.52 -4.81
C PRO A 129 -12.82 -65.66 -5.97
N PRO A 130 -12.43 -66.25 -7.12
CA PRO A 130 -13.40 -66.59 -8.15
C PRO A 130 -14.49 -67.38 -7.46
N THR A 131 -15.68 -66.79 -7.33
CA THR A 131 -16.86 -67.48 -6.79
C THR A 131 -16.98 -68.74 -7.63
N ALA A 132 -16.57 -69.86 -7.04
CA ALA A 132 -16.56 -71.14 -7.69
C ALA A 132 -18.00 -71.39 -8.13
N ARG A 133 -18.24 -71.26 -9.45
CA ARG A 133 -19.52 -71.60 -10.05
C ARG A 133 -19.82 -73.04 -9.67
N PRO A 134 -20.85 -73.33 -8.87
CA PRO A 134 -21.15 -74.69 -8.43
C PRO A 134 -21.83 -75.55 -9.49
N ASP A 135 -21.64 -75.34 -10.80
CA ASP A 135 -22.54 -75.93 -11.79
C ASP A 135 -21.75 -76.58 -12.93
N ALA A 136 -21.12 -77.71 -12.61
CA ALA A 136 -20.65 -78.68 -13.58
C ALA A 136 -21.23 -80.05 -13.22
N LEU A 137 -22.52 -80.26 -13.52
CA LEU A 137 -23.17 -81.56 -13.70
C LEU A 137 -24.27 -81.44 -14.76
#